data_AF-A0A7T1HJ14-F1
#
_entry.id   AF-A0A7T1HJ14-F1
#
_cell.length_a   1.000
_cell.length_b   1.000
_cell.length_c   1.000
_cell.angle_alpha   90.00
_cell.angle_beta   90.00
_cell.angle_gamma   90.00
#
_symmetry.space_group_name_H-M   'P 1'
#
loop_
_entity.id
_entity.type
_entity.pdbx_description
1 polymer ?
#
loop_
_entity_poly.entity_id
_entity_poly.type
_entity_poly.pdbx_seq_one_letter_code
_entity_poly.pdbx_strand_id
1 'polypeptide(L)'
;MLETAGLNATELSAYCRERGLFPEQVSRWRQAAQDANAKPLLTMAEQKELERLRAQDQREIKALKKELQRKEKALAEAAALLVLRKKWEAFCSEDAEG
;
A
#
# COMPACT_ATOMS: atom_id res chain seq x y z
N MET A 1 7.56 -22.66 -19.97
CA MET A 1 6.31 -22.42 -20.73
C MET A 1 6.53 -22.00 -22.17
N LEU A 2 7.48 -21.10 -22.47
CA LEU A 2 7.78 -20.73 -23.86
C LEU A 2 8.13 -21.94 -24.75
N GLU A 3 8.91 -22.90 -24.22
CA GLU A 3 9.30 -24.12 -24.95
C GLU A 3 8.11 -24.96 -25.43
N THR A 4 7.00 -24.97 -24.68
CA THR A 4 5.78 -25.72 -25.00
C THR A 4 4.72 -24.87 -25.71
N ALA A 5 4.99 -23.58 -25.95
CA ALA A 5 3.97 -22.64 -26.46
C ALA A 5 3.63 -22.86 -27.94
N GLY A 6 4.57 -23.39 -28.73
CA GLY A 6 4.39 -23.67 -30.16
C GLY A 6 4.27 -25.15 -30.53
N LEU A 7 4.31 -26.07 -29.56
CA LEU A 7 4.28 -27.51 -29.83
C LEU A 7 2.88 -27.98 -30.19
N ASN A 8 2.78 -28.81 -31.23
CA ASN A 8 1.56 -29.56 -31.53
C ASN A 8 1.35 -30.73 -30.55
N ALA A 9 0.21 -31.43 -30.63
CA ALA A 9 -0.13 -32.49 -29.69
C ALA A 9 0.90 -33.64 -29.65
N THR A 10 1.49 -33.98 -30.79
CA THR A 10 2.49 -35.05 -30.91
C THR A 10 3.82 -34.64 -30.30
N GLU A 11 4.26 -33.42 -30.60
CA GLU A 11 5.50 -32.83 -30.07
C GLU A 11 5.40 -32.60 -28.55
N LEU A 12 4.23 -32.17 -28.07
CA LEU A 12 3.99 -32.01 -26.65
C LEU A 12 4.07 -33.35 -25.92
N SER A 13 3.52 -34.43 -26.52
CA SER A 13 3.60 -35.78 -25.95
C SER A 13 5.04 -36.30 -25.91
N ALA A 14 5.83 -36.06 -26.96
CA ALA A 14 7.26 -36.41 -26.97
C ALA A 14 8.05 -35.62 -25.91
N TYR A 15 7.85 -34.31 -25.84
CA TYR A 15 8.45 -33.43 -24.83
C TYR A 15 8.10 -33.85 -23.41
N CYS A 16 6.83 -34.26 -23.18
CA CYS A 16 6.36 -34.77 -21.91
C CYS A 16 7.08 -36.07 -21.52
N ARG A 17 7.26 -37.01 -22.46
CA ARG A 17 7.97 -38.28 -22.21
C ARG A 17 9.45 -38.07 -21.88
N GLU A 18 10.13 -37.19 -22.61
CA GLU A 18 11.56 -36.90 -22.39
C GLU A 18 11.83 -36.25 -21.04
N ARG A 19 10.86 -35.46 -20.52
CA ARG A 19 11.01 -34.74 -19.25
C ARG A 19 10.27 -35.36 -18.07
N GLY A 20 9.62 -36.52 -18.25
CA GLY A 20 8.84 -37.18 -17.21
C GLY A 20 7.61 -36.38 -16.75
N LEU A 21 7.04 -35.58 -17.65
CA LEU A 21 5.86 -34.75 -17.40
C LEU A 21 4.61 -35.38 -18.02
N PHE A 22 3.44 -35.03 -17.50
CA PHE A 22 2.16 -35.38 -18.11
C PHE A 22 1.60 -34.20 -18.92
N PRO A 23 1.02 -34.43 -20.12
CA PRO A 23 0.41 -33.37 -20.91
C PRO A 23 -0.63 -32.53 -20.14
N GLU A 24 -1.36 -33.18 -19.22
CA GLU A 24 -2.35 -32.56 -18.36
C GLU A 24 -1.72 -31.55 -17.39
N GLN A 25 -0.51 -31.82 -16.89
CA GLN A 25 0.23 -30.90 -16.01
C GLN A 25 0.67 -29.66 -16.77
N VAL A 26 1.15 -29.83 -18.01
CA VAL A 26 1.54 -28.70 -18.88
C VAL A 26 0.33 -27.83 -19.21
N SER A 27 -0.81 -28.45 -19.50
CA SER A 27 -2.07 -27.74 -19.77
C SER A 27 -2.55 -26.97 -18.54
N ARG A 28 -2.54 -27.61 -17.35
CA ARG A 28 -2.90 -26.96 -16.09
C ARG A 28 -2.01 -25.76 -15.77
N TRP A 29 -0.71 -25.87 -15.97
CA TRP A 29 0.19 -24.75 -15.78
C TRP A 29 -0.09 -23.63 -16.79
N ARG A 30 -0.30 -23.97 -18.07
CA ARG A 30 -0.63 -22.99 -19.12
C ARG A 30 -1.88 -22.18 -18.75
N GLN A 31 -2.91 -22.84 -18.26
CA GLN A 31 -4.13 -22.20 -17.80
C GLN A 31 -3.87 -21.31 -16.57
N ALA A 32 -3.15 -21.81 -15.56
CA ALA A 32 -2.79 -21.00 -14.40
C ALA A 32 -1.97 -19.74 -14.75
N ALA A 33 -1.09 -19.81 -15.76
CA ALA A 33 -0.37 -18.64 -16.25
C ALA A 33 -1.26 -17.66 -17.03
N GLN A 34 -2.25 -18.16 -17.77
CA GLN A 34 -3.24 -17.30 -18.43
C GLN A 34 -4.11 -16.59 -17.40
N ASP A 35 -4.63 -17.31 -16.41
CA ASP A 35 -5.48 -16.77 -15.36
C ASP A 35 -4.72 -15.74 -14.50
N ALA A 36 -3.46 -16.00 -14.15
CA ALA A 36 -2.62 -15.06 -13.40
C ALA A 36 -2.31 -13.77 -14.19
N ASN A 37 -2.24 -13.86 -15.51
CA ASN A 37 -2.01 -12.73 -16.41
C ASN A 37 -3.32 -12.07 -16.89
N ALA A 38 -4.47 -12.68 -16.64
CA ALA A 38 -5.80 -12.14 -16.95
C ALA A 38 -6.24 -11.05 -15.95
N LYS A 39 -5.29 -10.30 -15.37
CA LYS A 39 -5.66 -9.05 -14.69
C LYS A 39 -6.40 -8.19 -15.72
N PRO A 40 -7.61 -7.69 -15.41
CA PRO A 40 -8.28 -6.76 -16.29
C PRO A 40 -7.35 -5.55 -16.45
N LEU A 41 -6.83 -5.36 -17.65
CA LEU A 41 -6.15 -4.12 -17.99
C LEU A 41 -7.23 -3.05 -17.90
N LEU A 42 -7.16 -2.20 -16.87
CA LEU A 42 -8.02 -1.04 -16.74
C LEU A 42 -8.02 -0.29 -18.06
N THR A 43 -9.20 0.05 -18.56
CA THR A 43 -9.34 0.90 -19.73
C THR A 43 -8.65 2.25 -19.48
N MET A 44 -8.24 2.94 -20.54
CA MET A 44 -7.60 4.26 -20.43
C MET A 44 -8.48 5.27 -19.65
N ALA A 45 -9.81 5.13 -19.74
CA ALA A 45 -10.75 5.95 -18.98
C ALA A 45 -10.69 5.64 -17.47
N GLU A 46 -10.71 4.36 -17.10
CA GLU A 46 -10.61 3.92 -15.70
C GLU A 46 -9.24 4.28 -15.08
N GLN A 47 -8.16 4.19 -15.85
CA GLN A 47 -6.83 4.62 -15.39
C GLN A 47 -6.80 6.13 -15.08
N LYS A 48 -7.36 6.94 -15.98
CA LYS A 48 -7.43 8.39 -15.80
C LYS A 48 -8.29 8.79 -14.60
N GLU A 49 -9.38 8.07 -14.37
CA GLU A 49 -10.25 8.31 -13.22
C GLU A 49 -9.55 7.92 -11.91
N LEU A 50 -8.85 6.78 -11.90
CA LEU A 50 -8.04 6.36 -10.75
C LEU A 50 -6.93 7.36 -10.42
N GLU A 51 -6.27 7.94 -11.42
CA GLU A 51 -5.27 8.99 -11.23
C GLU A 51 -5.86 10.26 -10.64
N ARG A 52 -7.06 10.66 -11.08
CA ARG A 52 -7.78 11.83 -10.52
C ARG A 52 -8.13 11.61 -9.05
N LEU A 53 -8.71 10.45 -8.72
CA LEU A 53 -9.03 10.08 -7.34
C LEU A 53 -7.78 10.10 -6.47
N ARG A 54 -6.68 9.47 -6.92
CA ARG A 54 -5.40 9.50 -6.21
C ARG A 54 -4.88 10.92 -5.99
N ALA A 55 -5.01 11.80 -6.98
CA ALA A 55 -4.57 13.19 -6.85
C ALA A 55 -5.43 13.97 -5.85
N GLN A 56 -6.74 13.70 -5.80
CA GLN A 56 -7.65 14.28 -4.82
C GLN A 56 -7.32 13.80 -3.41
N ASP A 57 -7.18 12.50 -3.21
CA ASP A 57 -6.82 11.89 -1.91
C ASP A 57 -5.50 12.46 -1.40
N GLN A 58 -4.49 12.59 -2.27
CA GLN A 58 -3.20 13.16 -1.87
C GLN A 58 -3.31 14.62 -1.41
N ARG A 59 -4.20 15.42 -2.01
CA ARG A 59 -4.43 16.81 -1.57
C ARG A 59 -5.11 16.83 -0.22
N GLU A 60 -6.12 16.00 -0.02
CA GLU A 60 -6.85 15.90 1.24
C GLU A 60 -5.94 15.41 2.37
N ILE A 61 -5.16 14.36 2.13
CA ILE A 61 -4.18 13.85 3.10
C ILE A 61 -3.17 14.94 3.49
N LYS A 62 -2.68 15.73 2.54
CA LYS A 62 -1.75 16.83 2.85
C LYS A 62 -2.42 17.94 3.68
N ALA A 63 -3.66 18.30 3.35
CA ALA A 63 -4.41 19.30 4.09
C ALA A 63 -4.66 18.85 5.53
N LEU A 64 -5.16 17.62 5.70
CA LEU A 64 -5.43 17.01 7.00
C LEU A 64 -4.16 16.89 7.84
N LYS A 65 -3.03 16.47 7.26
CA LYS A 65 -1.74 16.41 7.96
C LYS A 65 -1.29 17.78 8.46
N LYS A 66 -1.45 18.83 7.65
CA LYS A 66 -1.07 20.20 8.04
C LYS A 66 -1.96 20.73 9.17
N GLU A 67 -3.26 20.46 9.10
CA GLU A 67 -4.20 20.84 10.15
C GLU A 67 -3.89 20.10 11.46
N LEU A 68 -3.62 18.79 11.39
CA LEU A 68 -3.21 17.99 12.53
C LEU A 68 -1.96 18.56 13.20
N GLN A 69 -0.90 18.85 12.42
CA GLN A 69 0.33 19.45 12.95
C GLN A 69 0.08 20.80 13.63
N ARG A 70 -0.79 21.64 13.08
CA ARG A 70 -1.14 22.93 13.70
C ARG A 70 -1.86 22.72 15.04
N LYS A 71 -2.80 21.78 15.10
CA LYS A 71 -3.54 21.44 16.32
C LYS A 71 -2.62 20.84 17.38
N GLU A 72 -1.74 19.92 17.01
CA GLU A 72 -0.74 19.33 17.91
C GLU A 72 0.22 20.37 18.45
N LYS A 73 0.69 21.32 17.63
CA LYS A 73 1.55 22.42 18.10
C LYS A 73 0.83 23.31 19.11
N ALA A 74 -0.39 23.73 18.82
CA ALA A 74 -1.19 24.53 19.75
C ALA A 74 -1.49 23.77 21.05
N LEU A 75 -1.74 22.48 20.97
CA LEU A 75 -1.95 21.61 22.13
C LEU A 75 -0.67 21.50 22.97
N ALA A 76 0.49 21.34 22.34
CA ALA A 76 1.78 21.29 23.02
C ALA A 76 2.12 22.62 23.72
N GLU A 77 1.85 23.75 23.06
CA GLU A 77 2.01 25.08 23.65
C GLU A 77 1.10 25.26 24.87
N ALA A 78 -0.18 24.87 24.77
CA ALA A 78 -1.11 24.92 25.90
C ALA A 78 -0.65 24.02 27.07
N ALA A 79 -0.18 22.80 26.77
CA ALA A 79 0.36 21.90 27.78
C ALA A 79 1.61 22.49 28.47
N ALA A 80 2.51 23.12 27.70
CA ALA A 80 3.70 23.78 28.25
C ALA A 80 3.34 24.94 29.18
N LEU A 81 2.37 25.78 28.81
CA LEU A 81 1.87 26.86 29.66
C LEU A 81 1.26 26.33 30.97
N LEU A 82 0.48 25.26 30.90
CA LEU A 82 -0.08 24.62 32.10
C LEU A 82 1.01 24.07 33.03
N VAL A 83 2.04 23.45 32.47
CA VAL A 83 3.18 22.95 33.25
C VAL A 83 3.94 24.10 33.89
N LEU A 84 4.21 25.17 33.14
CA LEU A 84 4.93 26.34 33.67
C LEU A 84 4.15 26.99 34.82
N ARG A 85 2.83 27.16 34.67
CA ARG A 85 1.96 27.68 35.72
C ARG A 85 2.03 26.84 36.99
N LYS A 86 1.93 25.51 36.88
CA LYS A 86 2.03 24.61 38.04
C LYS A 86 3.38 24.72 38.75
N LYS A 87 4.47 24.82 37.99
CA LYS A 87 5.82 25.00 38.56
C LYS A 87 5.95 26.33 39.29
N TRP A 88 5.39 27.39 38.73
CA TRP A 88 5.36 28.71 39.36
C TRP A 88 4.57 28.70 40.67
N GLU A 89 3.37 28.12 40.65
CA GLU A 89 2.53 27.98 41.85
C GLU A 89 3.27 27.19 42.95
N ALA A 90 3.96 26.10 42.60
CA ALA A 90 4.77 25.31 43.54
C ALA A 90 5.93 26.13 44.13
N PHE A 91 6.67 26.86 43.30
CA PHE A 91 7.76 27.72 43.76
C PHE A 91 7.28 28.79 44.74
N CYS A 92 6.17 29.48 44.43
CA CYS A 92 5.60 30.49 45.33
C CYS A 92 5.06 29.91 46.65
N SER A 93 4.60 28.66 46.67
CA SER A 93 4.21 28.00 47.92
C SER A 93 5.42 27.58 48.77
N GLU A 94 6.51 27.16 48.14
CA GLU A 94 7.75 26.79 48.84
C GLU A 94 8.42 28.02 49.49
N ASP A 95 8.40 29.18 48.83
CA ASP A 95 8.91 30.45 49.37
C ASP A 95 8.06 31.00 50.56
N ALA A 96 6.80 30.59 50.69
CA ALA A 96 5.90 31.05 51.75
C ALA A 96 5.96 30.20 53.03
N GLU A 97 6.56 29.01 52.97
CA GLU A 97 6.69 28.08 54.11
C GLU A 97 8.10 28.06 54.73
N GLY A 98 9.05 28.85 54.20
CA GLY A 98 10.42 29.04 54.75
C GLY A 98 10.59 30.36 55.51
#